data_AF-A0AAJ2SK12-F1
#
_entry.id   AF-A0AAJ2SK12-F1
#
_cell.length_a   1.000
_cell.length_b   1.000
_cell.length_c   1.000
_cell.angle_alpha   90.00
_cell.angle_beta   90.00
_cell.angle_gamma   90.00
#
_symmetry.space_group_name_H-M   'P 1'
#
loop_
_entity.id
_entity.type
_entity.pdbx_description
1 polymer ?
#
loop_
_entity_poly.entity_id
_entity_poly.type
_entity_poly.pdbx_seq_one_letter_code
_entity_poly.pdbx_strand_id
1 'polypeptide(L)' 'MSPYILIDEALAGLEHPDCPPGNSILVQQIITNLMTDQLITLEEFSHYCQRLLKHCRQRKEFA' A
#
# COMPACT_ATOMS: atom_id res chain seq x y z
N MET A 1 13.73 5.24 -8.91
CA MET A 1 13.56 4.60 -7.59
C MET A 1 13.08 3.18 -7.83
N SER A 2 13.49 2.20 -7.01
CA SER A 2 13.03 0.82 -7.15
C SER A 2 11.53 0.71 -6.83
N PRO A 3 10.72 -0.09 -7.56
CA PRO A 3 9.30 -0.30 -7.27
C PRO A 3 9.05 -0.73 -5.82
N TYR A 4 9.92 -1.59 -5.30
CA TYR A 4 9.86 -2.12 -3.94
C TYR A 4 10.03 -1.02 -2.88
N ILE A 5 11.01 -0.13 -3.08
CA ILE A 5 11.26 1.00 -2.18
C ILE A 5 10.06 1.93 -2.17
N LEU A 6 9.48 2.21 -3.34
CA LEU A 6 8.33 3.09 -3.46
C LEU A 6 7.11 2.53 -2.71
N ILE A 7 6.85 1.22 -2.81
CA ILE A 7 5.75 0.59 -2.06
C ILE A 7 6.02 0.63 -0.55
N ASP A 8 7.25 0.33 -0.12
CA ASP A 8 7.59 0.31 1.30
C ASP A 8 7.48 1.71 1.94
N GLU A 9 7.94 2.76 1.25
CA GLU A 9 7.76 4.15 1.70
C GLU A 9 6.28 4.55 1.76
N ALA A 10 5.50 4.16 0.74
CA ALA A 10 4.06 4.44 0.71
C ALA A 10 3.32 3.75 1.87
N LEU A 11 3.66 2.50 2.18
CA LEU A 11 3.10 1.76 3.31
C LEU A 11 3.54 2.34 4.67
N ALA A 12 4.83 2.70 4.82
CA ALA A 12 5.34 3.34 6.03
C ALA A 12 4.63 4.68 6.31
N GLY A 13 4.31 5.44 5.27
CA GLY A 13 3.53 6.68 5.40
C GLY A 13 2.13 6.49 6.00
N LEU A 14 1.54 5.29 5.91
CA LEU A 14 0.24 4.99 6.54
C LEU A 14 0.33 4.76 8.05
N GLU A 15 1.51 4.44 8.59
CA GLU A 15 1.71 4.27 10.03
C GLU A 15 1.69 5.60 10.79
N HIS A 16 1.87 6.73 10.08
CA HIS A 16 1.81 8.04 10.70
C HIS A 16 0.39 8.36 11.19
N PRO A 17 0.23 8.81 12.46
CA PRO A 17 -1.08 9.12 13.04
C PRO A 17 -1.78 10.28 12.35
N ASP A 18 -1.02 11.21 11.76
CA ASP A 18 -1.55 12.37 11.02
C ASP A 18 -1.85 12.08 9.54
N CYS A 19 -1.62 10.84 9.09
CA CYS A 19 -1.82 10.49 7.69
C CYS A 19 -3.32 10.58 7.33
N PRO A 20 -3.72 11.34 6.29
CA PRO A 20 -5.12 11.61 6.01
C PRO A 20 -5.95 10.35 5.71
N PRO A 21 -7.26 10.37 6.03
CA PRO A 21 -8.18 9.33 5.56
C PRO A 21 -8.19 9.29 4.03
N GLY A 22 -8.14 8.09 3.45
CA GLY A 22 -8.09 7.88 2.01
C GLY A 22 -6.69 7.78 1.40
N ASN A 23 -5.62 8.03 2.18
CA ASN A 23 -4.26 7.80 1.71
C ASN A 23 -4.01 6.30 1.40
N SER A 24 -4.72 5.41 2.09
CA SER A 24 -4.75 3.97 1.81
C SER A 24 -5.21 3.64 0.37
N ILE A 25 -6.12 4.44 -0.20
CA ILE A 25 -6.57 4.29 -1.59
C ILE A 25 -5.44 4.62 -2.56
N LEU A 26 -4.66 5.68 -2.28
CA LEU A 26 -3.51 6.05 -3.10
C LEU A 26 -2.44 4.94 -3.08
N VAL A 27 -2.15 4.37 -1.90
CA VAL A 27 -1.22 3.25 -1.78
C VAL A 27 -1.72 2.02 -2.54
N GLN A 28 -3.03 1.73 -2.49
CA GLN A 28 -3.63 0.65 -3.28
C GLN A 28 -3.43 0.87 -4.78
N GLN A 29 -3.70 2.08 -5.27
CA GLN A 29 -3.53 2.43 -6.69
C GLN A 29 -2.08 2.27 -7.14
N ILE A 30 -1.12 2.67 -6.30
CA ILE A 30 0.31 2.46 -6.56
C ILE A 30 0.61 0.97 -6.73
N ILE A 31 0.20 0.14 -5.77
CA ILE A 31 0.45 -1.31 -5.80
C ILE A 31 -0.21 -1.94 -7.05
N THR A 32 -1.43 -1.53 -7.41
CA THR A 32 -2.14 -1.99 -8.62
C THR A 32 -1.44 -1.57 -9.91
N ASN A 33 -0.95 -0.32 -9.99
CA ASN A 33 -0.25 0.15 -11.18
C ASN A 33 1.06 -0.60 -11.37
N LEU A 34 1.83 -0.83 -10.29
CA LEU A 34 3.09 -1.58 -10.38
C LEU A 34 2.88 -3.03 -10.83
N MET A 35 1.78 -3.66 -10.41
CA MET A 35 1.40 -4.99 -10.91
C MET A 35 0.95 -4.95 -12.37
N THR A 36 0.17 -3.94 -12.76
CA THR A 36 -0.31 -3.76 -14.15
C THR A 36 0.85 -3.52 -15.11
N ASP A 37 1.86 -2.77 -14.67
CA ASP A 37 3.09 -2.50 -15.40
C ASP A 37 4.10 -3.67 -15.36
N GLN A 38 3.73 -4.79 -14.71
CA GLN A 38 4.56 -6.00 -14.55
C GLN A 38 5.89 -5.73 -13.83
N LEU A 39 5.94 -4.69 -12.99
CA LEU A 39 7.10 -4.33 -12.18
C LEU A 39 7.19 -5.15 -10.88
N ILE A 40 6.07 -5.77 -10.48
CA ILE A 40 5.98 -6.76 -9.41
C ILE A 40 5.17 -7.96 -9.90
N THR A 41 5.44 -9.12 -9.31
CA THR A 41 4.71 -10.36 -9.53
C THR A 41 3.35 -10.35 -8.83
N LEU A 42 2.47 -11.28 -9.21
CA LEU A 42 1.18 -11.48 -8.54
C LEU A 42 1.34 -11.85 -7.06
N GLU A 43 2.39 -12.60 -6.71
CA GLU A 43 2.68 -12.98 -5.33
C GLU A 43 3.09 -11.76 -4.50
N GLU A 44 3.98 -10.91 -5.02
CA GLU A 44 4.36 -9.65 -4.39
C GLU A 44 3.16 -8.69 -4.27
N PHE A 45 2.32 -8.59 -5.31
CA PHE A 45 1.09 -7.82 -5.26
C PHE A 45 0.17 -8.28 -4.10
N SER A 46 -0.05 -9.59 -3.98
CA SER A 46 -0.83 -10.18 -2.89
C SER A 46 -0.23 -9.86 -1.52
N HIS A 47 1.10 -10.00 -1.38
CA HIS A 47 1.84 -9.67 -0.17
C HIS A 47 1.64 -8.20 0.24
N TYR A 48 1.79 -7.26 -0.70
CA TYR A 48 1.62 -5.84 -0.42
C TYR A 48 0.16 -5.46 -0.11
N CYS A 49 -0.81 -6.08 -0.77
CA CYS A 49 -2.23 -5.90 -0.43
C CYS A 49 -2.55 -6.37 1.00
N GLN A 50 -1.96 -7.49 1.45
CA GLN A 50 -2.12 -7.95 2.84
C GLN A 50 -1.52 -6.98 3.85
N ARG A 51 -0.36 -6.40 3.56
CA ARG A 51 0.25 -5.34 4.39
C ARG A 51 -0.65 -4.11 4.45
N LEU A 52 -1.14 -3.63 3.31
CA LEU A 52 -2.08 -2.50 3.25
C LEU A 52 -3.34 -2.74 4.11
N LEU A 53 -3.95 -3.92 3.99
CA LEU A 53 -5.12 -4.29 4.79
C LEU A 53 -4.86 -4.25 6.30
N LYS A 54 -3.65 -4.64 6.73
CA LYS A 54 -3.24 -4.55 8.14
C LYS A 54 -3.26 -3.10 8.62
N HIS A 55 -2.71 -2.16 7.84
CA HIS A 55 -2.71 -0.73 8.18
C HIS A 55 -4.13 -0.17 8.25
N CYS A 56 -4.98 -0.44 7.26
CA CYS A 56 -6.35 0.07 7.26
C CYS A 56 -7.18 -0.44 8.46
N ARG A 57 -6.98 -1.71 8.86
CA ARG A 57 -7.61 -2.28 10.07
C ARG A 57 -7.13 -1.58 11.34
N GLN A 58 -5.83 -1.33 11.47
CA GLN A 58 -5.27 -0.62 12.63
C GLN A 58 -5.82 0.81 12.74
N ARG A 59 -6.02 1.48 11.60
CA ARG A 59 -6.57 2.84 11.51
C ARG A 59 -8.10 2.91 11.65
N LYS A 60 -8.78 1.76 11.74
CA LYS A 60 -10.25 1.64 11.77
C LYS A 60 -10.97 2.29 10.57
N GLU A 61 -10.31 2.38 9.41
CA GLU A 61 -10.90 3.00 8.20
C GLU A 61 -12.07 2.17 7.61
N PHE A 62 -12.23 0.93 8.08
CA PHE A 62 -13.29 -0.01 7.66
C PHE A 62 -14.32 -0.30 8.76
N ALA A 63 -14.36 0.48 9.85
CA ALA A 63 -15.32 0.34 10.95
C ALA A 63 -16.39 1.43 10.87
#